data_AF-A0A923YQ54-F1
#
_entry.id   AF-A0A923YQ54-F1
#
_cell.length_a   1.000
_cell.length_b   1.000
_cell.length_c   1.000
_cell.angle_alpha   90.00
_cell.angle_beta   90.00
_cell.angle_gamma   90.00
#
_symmetry.space_group_name_H-M   'P 1'
#
loop_
_entity.id
_entity.type
_entity.pdbx_description
1 polymer ?
#
loop_
_entity_poly.entity_id
_entity_poly.type
_entity_poly.pdbx_seq_one_letter_code
_entity_poly.pdbx_strand_id
1 'polypeptide(L)'
;MTINIVLMTNQKETAEGFPLVVLFSQNGVKKKKKIAFCKENHFIASEQLISSRHPDYDLLIPILLEIKLRIRKIMLLGIKDIEKAYNILFAMDFSQIGFIEYAEKLIFEMNALALNYGKHNLKAQNKQLGNVKAYKNVVERFRDFGENVSLQNLDYEILMRFRNYHLSIGNSKSTVHMYLRTLRSTYNK
;
A
#
# COMPACT_ATOMS: atom_id res chain seq x y z
N MET A 1 7.72 17.83 19.21
CA MET A 1 7.35 16.40 19.17
C MET A 1 8.61 15.63 18.80
N THR A 2 8.85 14.50 19.43
CA THR A 2 9.94 13.58 19.08
C THR A 2 9.36 12.24 18.66
N ILE A 3 9.93 11.64 17.62
CA ILE A 3 9.58 10.29 17.17
C ILE A 3 10.88 9.51 17.04
N ASN A 4 11.02 8.42 17.80
CA ASN A 4 12.23 7.60 17.83
C ASN A 4 11.88 6.12 17.71
N ILE A 5 12.75 5.34 17.08
CA ILE A 5 12.71 3.88 17.17
C ILE A 5 13.51 3.47 18.40
N VAL A 6 12.88 2.76 19.33
CA VAL A 6 13.46 2.45 20.66
C VAL A 6 13.20 1.00 21.02
N LEU A 7 14.18 0.37 21.65
CA LEU A 7 14.02 -0.94 22.28
C LEU A 7 13.52 -0.79 23.71
N MET A 8 12.42 -1.45 24.05
CA MET A 8 11.77 -1.33 25.37
C MET A 8 12.39 -2.28 26.40
N THR A 9 13.63 -2.00 26.83
CA THR A 9 14.36 -2.80 27.84
C THR A 9 13.77 -2.71 29.25
N ASN A 10 12.87 -1.76 29.49
CA ASN A 10 12.12 -1.66 30.74
C ASN A 10 10.97 -2.68 30.86
N GLN A 11 10.69 -3.46 29.82
CA GLN A 11 9.73 -4.56 29.84
C GLN A 11 10.45 -5.89 30.04
N LYS A 12 9.74 -6.90 30.56
CA LYS A 12 10.31 -8.24 30.71
C LYS A 12 10.71 -8.79 29.33
N GLU A 13 11.93 -9.29 29.22
CA GLU A 13 12.42 -9.95 28.02
C GLU A 13 11.61 -11.23 27.74
N THR A 14 11.21 -11.44 26.49
CA THR A 14 10.58 -12.67 26.03
C THR A 14 11.61 -13.58 25.34
N ALA A 15 11.21 -14.79 24.94
CA ALA A 15 12.08 -15.65 24.12
C ALA A 15 12.53 -14.98 22.81
N GLU A 16 11.72 -14.05 22.29
CA GLU A 16 11.97 -13.28 21.06
C GLU A 16 12.77 -11.98 21.32
N GLY A 17 13.00 -11.62 22.59
CA GLY A 17 13.72 -10.41 23.02
C GLY A 17 12.80 -9.32 23.58
N PHE A 18 13.24 -8.07 23.47
CA PHE A 18 12.48 -6.89 23.92
C PHE A 18 11.64 -6.31 22.77
N PRO A 19 10.49 -5.67 23.06
CA PRO A 19 9.71 -5.01 22.03
C PRO A 19 10.47 -3.85 21.39
N LEU A 20 10.65 -3.90 20.07
CA LEU A 20 11.13 -2.79 19.25
C LEU A 20 9.93 -1.94 18.83
N VAL A 21 9.90 -0.66 19.21
CA VAL A 21 8.74 0.22 19.03
C VAL A 21 9.12 1.53 18.35
N VAL A 22 8.17 2.13 17.63
CA VAL A 22 8.19 3.57 17.36
C VAL A 22 7.53 4.28 18.53
N LEU A 23 8.25 5.21 19.16
CA LEU A 23 7.80 6.02 20.28
C LEU A 23 7.61 7.48 19.85
N PHE A 24 6.39 7.97 19.96
CA PHE A 24 6.00 9.37 19.82
C PHE A 24 5.98 10.02 21.20
N SER A 25 6.53 11.22 21.34
CA SER A 25 6.53 11.96 22.61
C SER A 25 6.35 13.47 22.38
N GLN A 26 5.41 14.06 23.11
CA GLN A 26 5.17 15.51 23.14
C GLN A 26 4.52 15.89 24.47
N ASN A 27 5.09 16.87 25.18
CA ASN A 27 4.53 17.44 26.41
C ASN A 27 4.05 16.39 27.43
N GLY A 28 4.84 15.33 27.64
CA GLY A 28 4.51 14.24 28.56
C GLY A 28 3.57 13.16 28.00
N VAL A 29 2.85 13.45 26.91
CA VAL A 29 2.03 12.45 26.19
C VAL A 29 2.94 11.55 25.38
N LYS A 30 2.74 10.23 25.54
CA LYS A 30 3.50 9.19 24.81
C LYS A 30 2.55 8.27 24.08
N LYS A 31 2.84 7.98 22.81
CA LYS A 31 2.16 6.96 22.02
C LYS A 31 3.21 6.01 21.44
N LYS A 32 2.94 4.70 21.45
CA LYS A 32 3.89 3.70 20.97
C LYS A 32 3.23 2.70 20.03
N LYS A 33 3.97 2.23 19.02
CA LYS A 33 3.57 1.12 18.14
C LYS A 33 4.69 0.09 18.09
N LYS A 34 4.37 -1.16 18.41
CA LYS A 34 5.32 -2.28 18.27
C LYS A 34 5.53 -2.60 16.80
N ILE A 35 6.78 -2.73 16.41
CA ILE A 35 7.22 -3.13 15.07
C ILE A 35 7.55 -4.62 15.09
N ALA A 36 8.47 -5.01 15.98
CA ALA A 36 9.00 -6.36 16.09
C ALA A 36 9.49 -6.64 17.53
N PHE A 37 10.14 -7.78 17.74
CA PHE A 37 10.98 -8.04 18.90
C PHE A 37 12.45 -8.04 18.49
N CYS A 38 13.33 -7.66 19.41
CA CYS A 38 14.77 -7.59 19.17
C CYS A 38 15.51 -7.80 20.49
N LYS A 39 16.60 -8.57 20.47
CA LYS A 39 17.50 -8.67 21.63
C LYS A 39 18.35 -7.42 21.76
N GLU A 40 18.78 -7.10 22.98
CA GLU A 40 19.56 -5.89 23.27
C GLU A 40 20.86 -5.85 22.46
N ASN A 41 21.56 -6.99 22.38
CA ASN A 41 22.81 -7.13 21.62
C ASN A 41 22.63 -7.04 20.09
N HIS A 42 21.40 -7.03 19.58
CA HIS A 42 21.11 -6.87 18.16
C HIS A 42 20.71 -5.44 17.79
N PHE A 43 20.38 -4.57 18.76
CA PHE A 43 19.94 -3.20 18.52
C PHE A 43 21.10 -2.21 18.61
N ILE A 44 21.24 -1.35 17.61
CA ILE A 44 22.24 -0.29 17.55
C ILE A 44 21.56 1.02 17.93
N ALA A 45 21.64 1.42 19.21
CA ALA A 45 20.90 2.56 19.74
C ALA A 45 21.28 3.92 19.12
N SER A 46 22.55 4.13 18.79
CA SER A 46 23.04 5.34 18.10
C SER A 46 22.39 5.50 16.73
N GLU A 47 22.17 4.38 16.04
CA GLU A 47 21.55 4.34 14.74
C GLU A 47 20.04 4.14 14.82
N GLN A 48 19.45 3.80 15.97
CA GLN A 48 18.04 3.41 16.07
C GLN A 48 17.65 2.33 15.04
N LEU A 49 18.55 1.37 14.79
CA LEU A 49 18.41 0.29 13.82
C LEU A 49 18.83 -1.05 14.45
N ILE A 50 18.64 -2.14 13.72
CA ILE A 50 19.16 -3.45 14.06
C ILE A 50 20.49 -3.72 13.34
N SER A 51 21.35 -4.49 13.99
CA SER A 51 22.59 -5.02 13.42
C SER A 51 22.33 -6.24 12.55
N SER A 52 23.30 -6.57 11.69
CA SER A 52 23.30 -7.79 10.85
C SER A 52 23.25 -9.10 11.64
N ARG A 53 23.37 -9.06 12.98
CA ARG A 53 23.25 -10.23 13.86
C ARG A 53 21.79 -10.60 14.17
N HIS A 54 20.84 -9.72 13.86
CA HIS A 54 19.43 -9.99 14.07
C HIS A 54 18.96 -11.14 13.15
N PRO A 55 18.22 -12.15 13.66
CA PRO A 55 17.78 -13.28 12.85
C PRO A 55 16.96 -12.86 11.62
N ASP A 56 16.11 -11.86 11.77
CA ASP A 56 15.30 -11.29 10.69
C ASP A 56 15.90 -10.02 10.05
N TYR A 57 17.25 -9.87 10.03
CA TYR A 57 17.90 -8.64 9.56
C TYR A 57 17.42 -8.21 8.17
N ASP A 58 17.45 -9.11 7.19
CA ASP A 58 17.11 -8.82 5.80
C ASP A 58 15.65 -8.38 5.60
N LEU A 59 14.76 -8.84 6.50
CA LEU A 59 13.34 -8.49 6.47
C LEU A 59 13.06 -7.17 7.21
N LEU A 60 13.69 -6.96 8.36
CA LEU A 60 13.39 -5.83 9.22
C LEU A 60 14.15 -4.55 8.82
N ILE A 61 15.35 -4.66 8.26
CA ILE A 61 16.15 -3.48 7.92
C ILE A 61 15.45 -2.57 6.89
N PRO A 62 14.82 -3.06 5.79
CA PRO A 62 14.14 -2.19 4.84
C PRO A 62 12.93 -1.48 5.48
N ILE A 63 12.18 -2.20 6.33
CA ILE A 63 11.03 -1.67 7.06
C ILE A 63 11.45 -0.53 8.00
N LEU A 64 12.52 -0.73 8.78
CA LEU A 64 13.02 0.30 9.71
C LEU A 64 13.57 1.52 8.98
N LEU A 65 14.25 1.33 7.85
CA LEU A 65 14.72 2.42 7.00
C LEU A 65 13.56 3.22 6.41
N GLU A 66 12.51 2.55 5.94
CA GLU A 66 11.30 3.20 5.45
C GLU A 66 10.61 4.01 6.55
N ILE A 67 10.43 3.42 7.74
CA ILE A 67 9.86 4.12 8.91
C ILE A 67 10.70 5.36 9.24
N LYS A 68 12.04 5.26 9.24
CA LYS A 68 12.93 6.41 9.45
C LYS A 68 12.75 7.51 8.41
N LEU A 69 12.65 7.16 7.14
CA LEU A 69 12.41 8.12 6.06
C LEU A 69 11.09 8.86 6.27
N ARG A 70 10.01 8.13 6.61
CA ARG A 70 8.71 8.71 6.92
C ARG A 70 8.76 9.61 8.17
N ILE A 71 9.48 9.20 9.23
CA ILE A 71 9.69 10.05 10.42
C ILE A 71 10.38 11.36 10.03
N ARG A 72 11.46 11.31 9.25
CA ARG A 72 12.15 12.52 8.76
C ARG A 72 11.20 13.44 8.00
N LYS A 73 10.38 12.88 7.10
CA LYS A 73 9.36 13.65 6.36
C LYS A 73 8.35 14.33 7.29
N ILE A 74 7.85 13.62 8.31
CA ILE A 74 6.92 14.20 9.30
C ILE A 74 7.56 15.35 10.07
N MET A 75 8.82 15.19 10.48
CA MET A 75 9.58 16.22 11.19
C MET A 75 9.83 17.45 10.31
N LEU A 76 10.18 17.26 9.03
CA LEU A 76 10.38 18.34 8.06
C LEU A 76 9.07 19.11 7.76
N LEU A 77 7.93 18.43 7.72
CA LEU A 77 6.62 19.05 7.58
C LEU A 77 6.17 19.84 8.82
N GLY A 78 6.95 19.80 9.92
CA GLY A 78 6.65 20.55 11.13
C GLY A 78 5.37 20.08 11.84
N ILE A 79 4.93 18.84 11.60
CA ILE A 79 3.73 18.28 12.22
C ILE A 79 3.97 18.17 13.72
N LYS A 80 3.18 18.90 14.53
CA LYS A 80 3.31 18.89 15.99
C LYS A 80 2.37 17.90 16.66
N ASP A 81 1.22 17.59 16.06
CA ASP A 81 0.19 16.73 16.65
C ASP A 81 0.59 15.24 16.59
N ILE A 82 0.61 14.56 17.75
CA ILE A 82 0.97 13.14 17.85
C ILE A 82 0.02 12.26 17.06
N GLU A 83 -1.28 12.51 17.11
CA GLU A 83 -2.30 11.64 16.52
C GLU A 83 -2.23 11.70 15.00
N LYS A 84 -2.09 12.92 14.46
CA LYS A 84 -1.83 13.17 13.05
C LYS A 84 -0.52 12.53 12.59
N ALA A 85 0.56 12.69 13.35
CA ALA A 85 1.86 12.08 13.03
C ALA A 85 1.80 10.55 13.04
N TYR A 86 1.11 9.96 14.02
CA TYR A 86 0.89 8.52 14.12
C TYR A 86 0.12 7.99 12.93
N ASN A 87 -0.98 8.66 12.56
CA ASN A 87 -1.81 8.27 11.42
C ASN A 87 -1.03 8.39 10.11
N ILE A 88 -0.22 9.43 9.92
CA ILE A 88 0.61 9.59 8.71
C ILE A 88 1.70 8.51 8.65
N LEU A 89 2.36 8.19 9.77
CA LEU A 89 3.45 7.23 9.78
C LEU A 89 2.97 5.82 9.42
N PHE A 90 1.81 5.41 9.94
CA PHE A 90 1.26 4.07 9.79
C PHE A 90 0.04 3.97 8.87
N ALA A 91 -0.32 5.04 8.17
CA ALA A 91 -1.29 4.95 7.10
C ALA A 91 -0.78 3.91 6.07
N MET A 92 -1.70 3.05 5.61
CA MET A 92 -1.43 2.21 4.44
C MET A 92 -1.07 3.14 3.29
N ASP A 93 0.18 3.06 2.85
CA ASP A 93 0.69 3.91 1.80
C ASP A 93 0.46 3.23 0.45
N PHE A 94 -0.72 3.46 -0.11
CA PHE A 94 -1.00 3.11 -1.51
C PHE A 94 -0.39 4.13 -2.48
N SER A 95 0.36 5.14 -2.02
CA SER A 95 0.97 6.14 -2.92
C SER A 95 2.09 5.57 -3.78
N GLN A 96 2.69 4.45 -3.35
CA GLN A 96 3.67 3.73 -4.16
C GLN A 96 3.05 2.68 -5.10
N ILE A 97 1.82 2.25 -4.84
CA ILE A 97 1.16 1.25 -5.68
C ILE A 97 0.55 1.96 -6.88
N GLY A 98 1.07 1.67 -8.07
CA GLY A 98 0.48 2.16 -9.32
C GLY A 98 -0.94 1.61 -9.49
N PHE A 99 -1.88 2.43 -9.97
CA PHE A 99 -3.24 1.96 -10.25
C PHE A 99 -3.23 0.79 -11.24
N ILE A 100 -2.37 0.85 -12.26
CA ILE A 100 -2.22 -0.22 -13.26
C ILE A 100 -1.69 -1.50 -12.63
N GLU A 101 -0.65 -1.42 -11.79
CA GLU A 101 -0.10 -2.57 -11.06
C GLU A 101 -1.15 -3.24 -10.17
N TYR A 102 -1.89 -2.43 -9.41
CA TYR A 102 -3.01 -2.89 -8.60
C TYR A 102 -4.08 -3.59 -9.46
N ALA A 103 -4.47 -2.99 -10.58
CA ALA A 103 -5.48 -3.54 -11.47
C ALA A 103 -5.02 -4.86 -12.13
N GLU A 104 -3.75 -4.97 -12.50
CA GLU A 104 -3.16 -6.20 -13.05
C GLU A 104 -3.15 -7.34 -12.02
N LYS A 105 -2.79 -7.04 -10.77
CA LYS A 105 -2.85 -8.00 -9.67
C LYS A 105 -4.29 -8.48 -9.43
N LEU A 106 -5.25 -7.57 -9.42
CA LEU A 106 -6.67 -7.91 -9.30
C LEU A 106 -7.13 -8.82 -10.46
N ILE A 107 -6.75 -8.50 -11.70
CA ILE A 107 -7.08 -9.32 -12.87
C ILE A 107 -6.48 -10.72 -12.75
N PHE A 108 -5.24 -10.83 -12.28
CA PHE A 108 -4.57 -12.11 -12.04
C PHE A 108 -5.36 -12.96 -11.02
N GLU A 109 -5.75 -12.38 -9.90
CA GLU A 109 -6.55 -13.05 -8.86
C GLU A 109 -7.93 -13.47 -9.39
N MET A 110 -8.62 -12.59 -10.14
CA MET A 110 -9.90 -12.91 -10.77
C MET A 110 -9.77 -14.07 -11.77
N ASN A 111 -8.68 -14.13 -12.52
CA ASN A 111 -8.42 -15.22 -13.46
C ASN A 111 -8.16 -16.55 -12.73
N ALA A 112 -7.36 -16.54 -11.67
CA ALA A 112 -7.13 -17.73 -10.84
C ALA A 112 -8.44 -18.28 -10.25
N LEU A 113 -9.30 -17.40 -9.75
CA LEU A 113 -10.65 -17.77 -9.27
C LEU A 113 -11.51 -18.35 -10.39
N ALA A 114 -11.51 -17.73 -11.58
CA ALA A 114 -12.26 -18.21 -12.74
C ALA A 114 -11.87 -19.65 -13.11
N LEU A 115 -10.56 -19.97 -13.12
CA LEU A 115 -10.06 -21.31 -13.43
C LEU A 115 -10.46 -22.35 -12.37
N ASN A 116 -10.53 -21.97 -11.10
CA ASN A 116 -10.98 -22.87 -10.03
C ASN A 116 -12.45 -23.31 -10.20
N TYR A 117 -13.32 -22.47 -10.76
CA TYR A 117 -14.70 -22.86 -11.10
C TYR A 117 -14.78 -23.91 -12.21
N GLY A 118 -13.78 -23.95 -13.11
CA GLY A 118 -13.75 -24.84 -14.27
C GLY A 118 -13.74 -26.34 -13.93
N LYS A 119 -13.30 -26.69 -12.71
CA LYS A 119 -13.30 -28.08 -12.24
C LYS A 119 -14.71 -28.65 -12.01
N HIS A 120 -15.71 -27.79 -11.83
CA HIS A 120 -17.07 -28.20 -11.44
C HIS A 120 -18.19 -27.55 -12.28
N ASN A 121 -17.93 -26.41 -12.93
CA ASN A 121 -18.95 -25.69 -13.70
C ASN A 121 -18.34 -24.82 -14.81
N LEU A 122 -18.29 -25.37 -16.03
CA LEU A 122 -17.78 -24.68 -17.23
C LEU A 122 -18.55 -23.40 -17.58
N LYS A 123 -19.87 -23.36 -17.33
CA LYS A 123 -20.68 -22.16 -17.59
C LYS A 123 -20.30 -21.01 -16.66
N ALA A 124 -20.08 -21.31 -15.38
CA ALA A 124 -19.63 -20.33 -14.39
C ALA A 124 -18.21 -19.84 -14.70
N GLN A 125 -17.29 -20.74 -15.08
CA GLN A 125 -15.95 -20.39 -15.52
C GLN A 125 -15.99 -19.42 -16.72
N ASN A 126 -16.72 -19.76 -17.79
CA ASN A 126 -16.80 -18.93 -18.99
C ASN A 126 -17.35 -17.53 -18.69
N LYS A 127 -18.35 -17.43 -17.81
CA LYS A 127 -18.87 -16.14 -17.35
C LYS A 127 -17.80 -15.30 -16.65
N GLN A 128 -17.03 -15.91 -15.74
CA GLN A 128 -15.97 -15.18 -15.03
C GLN A 128 -14.81 -14.81 -15.95
N LEU A 129 -14.40 -15.69 -16.87
CA LEU A 129 -13.39 -15.37 -17.88
C LEU A 129 -13.83 -14.22 -18.79
N GLY A 130 -15.12 -14.14 -19.13
CA GLY A 130 -15.70 -12.98 -19.84
C GLY A 130 -15.52 -11.68 -19.05
N ASN A 131 -15.77 -11.71 -17.74
CA ASN A 131 -15.54 -10.55 -16.86
C ASN A 131 -14.05 -10.18 -16.78
N VAL A 132 -13.17 -11.17 -16.59
CA VAL A 132 -11.71 -10.96 -16.58
C VAL A 132 -11.25 -10.28 -17.87
N LYS A 133 -11.74 -10.75 -19.03
CA LYS A 133 -11.43 -10.16 -20.33
C LYS A 133 -11.90 -8.71 -20.42
N ALA A 134 -13.09 -8.40 -19.90
CA ALA A 134 -13.60 -7.03 -19.86
C ALA A 134 -12.72 -6.10 -19.01
N TYR A 135 -12.28 -6.56 -17.82
CA TYR A 135 -11.34 -5.80 -16.97
C TYR A 135 -10.00 -5.59 -17.67
N LYS A 136 -9.41 -6.66 -18.23
CA LYS A 136 -8.14 -6.59 -18.95
C LYS A 136 -8.19 -5.57 -20.09
N ASN A 137 -9.22 -5.63 -20.92
CA ASN A 137 -9.41 -4.69 -22.02
C ASN A 137 -9.50 -3.24 -21.53
N VAL A 138 -10.22 -2.99 -20.43
CA VAL A 138 -10.35 -1.62 -19.89
C VAL A 138 -9.02 -1.12 -19.33
N VAL A 139 -8.29 -1.93 -18.58
CA VAL A 139 -6.98 -1.58 -18.02
C VAL A 139 -5.97 -1.30 -19.13
N GLU A 140 -5.96 -2.11 -20.19
CA GLU A 140 -5.10 -1.91 -21.36
C GLU A 140 -5.39 -0.57 -22.05
N ARG A 141 -6.66 -0.21 -22.23
CA ARG A 141 -7.05 1.10 -22.80
C ARG A 141 -6.75 2.27 -21.88
N PHE A 142 -6.76 2.05 -20.57
CA PHE A 142 -6.46 3.09 -19.59
C PHE A 142 -4.96 3.27 -19.33
N ARG A 143 -4.10 2.33 -19.78
CA ARG A 143 -2.67 2.31 -19.46
C ARG A 143 -1.99 3.65 -19.72
N ASP A 144 -2.18 4.24 -20.89
CA ASP A 144 -1.55 5.52 -21.27
C ASP A 144 -1.96 6.70 -20.37
N PHE A 145 -3.10 6.60 -19.69
CA PHE A 145 -3.61 7.61 -18.75
C PHE A 145 -3.23 7.31 -17.29
N GLY A 146 -2.98 6.03 -16.97
CA GLY A 146 -2.82 5.53 -15.60
C GLY A 146 -1.43 5.02 -15.25
N GLU A 147 -0.50 4.91 -16.20
CA GLU A 147 0.81 4.27 -16.02
C GLU A 147 1.62 4.86 -14.85
N ASN A 148 1.59 6.18 -14.68
CA ASN A 148 2.28 6.89 -13.60
C ASN A 148 1.34 7.39 -12.50
N VAL A 149 0.10 6.90 -12.48
CA VAL A 149 -0.91 7.31 -11.51
C VAL A 149 -0.90 6.30 -10.37
N SER A 150 -0.56 6.75 -9.17
CA SER A 150 -0.73 5.93 -7.97
C SER A 150 -2.21 5.70 -7.70
N LEU A 151 -2.55 4.59 -7.04
CA LEU A 151 -3.93 4.24 -6.70
C LEU A 151 -4.62 5.42 -5.98
N GLN A 152 -3.94 6.13 -5.07
CA GLN A 152 -4.49 7.27 -4.33
C GLN A 152 -4.69 8.53 -5.19
N ASN A 153 -3.91 8.69 -6.25
CA ASN A 153 -3.93 9.88 -7.10
C ASN A 153 -4.83 9.69 -8.33
N LEU A 154 -5.59 8.59 -8.42
CA LEU A 154 -6.61 8.43 -9.44
C LEU A 154 -7.77 9.41 -9.17
N ASP A 155 -7.76 10.53 -9.87
CA ASP A 155 -8.72 11.61 -9.67
C ASP A 155 -9.70 11.79 -10.85
N TYR A 156 -10.61 12.75 -10.67
CA TYR A 156 -11.62 13.09 -11.68
C TYR A 156 -11.02 13.58 -12.99
N GLU A 157 -9.93 14.34 -12.95
CA GLU A 157 -9.33 14.93 -14.14
C GLU A 157 -8.76 13.85 -15.06
N ILE A 158 -8.03 12.88 -14.49
CA ILE A 158 -7.50 11.73 -15.24
C ILE A 158 -8.64 10.96 -15.92
N LEU A 159 -9.73 10.69 -15.19
CA LEU A 159 -10.90 9.97 -15.73
C LEU A 159 -11.61 10.77 -16.83
N MET A 160 -11.66 12.09 -16.71
CA MET A 160 -12.26 12.96 -17.74
C MET A 160 -11.41 13.04 -19.00
N ARG A 161 -10.07 13.10 -18.88
CA ARG A 161 -9.17 13.01 -20.04
C ARG A 161 -9.36 11.69 -20.79
N PHE A 162 -9.39 10.58 -20.06
CA PHE A 162 -9.67 9.26 -20.64
C PHE A 162 -11.03 9.21 -21.34
N ARG A 163 -12.09 9.70 -20.69
CA ARG A 163 -13.44 9.80 -21.28
C ARG A 163 -13.44 10.60 -22.57
N ASN A 164 -12.88 11.80 -22.53
CA ASN A 164 -12.93 12.74 -23.65
C ASN A 164 -12.12 12.22 -24.84
N TYR A 165 -10.95 11.63 -24.59
CA TYR A 165 -10.14 10.97 -25.61
C TYR A 165 -10.93 9.86 -26.32
N HIS A 166 -11.53 8.94 -25.56
CA HIS A 166 -12.27 7.83 -26.18
C HIS A 166 -13.51 8.29 -26.94
N LEU A 167 -14.19 9.33 -26.48
CA LEU A 167 -15.28 9.94 -27.24
C LEU A 167 -14.77 10.58 -28.54
N SER A 168 -13.60 11.24 -28.52
CA SER A 168 -13.02 11.89 -29.70
C SER A 168 -12.57 10.92 -30.80
N ILE A 169 -12.16 9.70 -30.43
CA ILE A 169 -11.77 8.66 -31.39
C ILE A 169 -12.96 7.80 -31.86
N GLY A 170 -14.19 8.19 -31.52
CA GLY A 170 -15.41 7.59 -32.05
C GLY A 170 -16.06 6.50 -31.18
N ASN A 171 -15.61 6.28 -29.94
CA ASN A 171 -16.31 5.34 -29.06
C ASN A 171 -17.69 5.88 -28.66
N SER A 172 -18.67 4.97 -28.60
CA SER A 172 -20.00 5.32 -28.13
C SER A 172 -20.02 5.73 -26.65
N LYS A 173 -20.97 6.59 -26.26
CA LYS A 173 -21.15 7.00 -24.86
C LYS A 173 -21.36 5.80 -23.92
N SER A 174 -22.06 4.76 -24.38
CA SER A 174 -22.30 3.54 -23.59
C SER A 174 -21.01 2.75 -23.37
N THR A 175 -20.16 2.62 -24.40
CA THR A 175 -18.83 2.00 -24.30
C THR A 175 -17.95 2.73 -23.29
N VAL A 176 -17.87 4.07 -23.38
CA VAL A 176 -17.05 4.87 -22.46
C VAL A 176 -17.60 4.80 -21.03
N HIS A 177 -18.92 4.79 -20.85
CA HIS A 177 -19.54 4.60 -19.55
C HIS A 177 -19.22 3.23 -18.94
N MET A 178 -19.21 2.17 -19.75
CA MET A 178 -18.77 0.85 -19.33
C MET A 178 -17.32 0.87 -18.85
N TYR A 179 -16.40 1.52 -19.58
CA TYR A 179 -15.00 1.64 -19.17
C TYR A 179 -14.86 2.31 -17.80
N LEU A 180 -15.49 3.48 -17.61
CA LEU A 180 -15.45 4.21 -16.34
C LEU A 180 -16.04 3.40 -15.18
N ARG A 181 -17.14 2.66 -15.42
CA ARG A 181 -17.73 1.78 -14.41
C ARG A 181 -16.79 0.66 -14.01
N THR A 182 -16.08 0.06 -14.97
CA THR A 182 -15.08 -0.97 -14.70
C THR A 182 -13.91 -0.40 -13.91
N LEU A 183 -13.37 0.76 -14.28
CA LEU A 183 -12.30 1.43 -13.52
C LEU A 183 -12.71 1.74 -12.08
N ARG A 184 -13.94 2.24 -11.88
CA ARG A 184 -14.51 2.46 -10.54
C ARG A 184 -14.64 1.15 -9.76
N SER A 185 -15.08 0.08 -10.41
CA SER A 185 -15.19 -1.23 -9.77
C SER A 185 -13.84 -1.82 -9.42
N THR A 186 -12.79 -1.54 -10.20
CA THR A 186 -11.41 -1.89 -9.86
C THR A 186 -10.98 -1.12 -8.61
N TYR A 187 -11.12 0.21 -8.61
CA TYR A 187 -10.72 1.07 -7.48
C TYR A 187 -11.38 0.69 -6.15
N ASN A 188 -12.64 0.25 -6.19
CA ASN A 188 -13.43 -0.09 -4.99
C ASN A 188 -13.19 -1.51 -4.45
N LYS A 189 -12.39 -2.35 -5.12
CA LYS A 189 -12.10 -3.71 -4.66
C LYS A 189 -10.90 -3.75 -3.71
#